data_AF-A0A0L0SKK4-F1
#
_entry.id   AF-A0A0L0SKK4-F1
#
_cell.length_a   1.000
_cell.length_b   1.000
_cell.length_c   1.000
_cell.angle_alpha   90.00
_cell.angle_beta   90.00
_cell.angle_gamma   90.00
#
_symmetry.space_group_name_H-M   'P 1'
#
loop_
_entity.id
_entity.type
_entity.pdbx_description
1 polymer ?
#
loop_
_entity_poly.entity_id
_entity_poly.type
_entity_poly.pdbx_seq_one_letter_code
_entity_poly.pdbx_strand_id
1 'polypeptide(L)'
;MPPQRITRELLLKRAEHNDGDLSTLREITLHQFDLEKIEALDVYCRKLQILYLQNNQISKIENVNKLKELDYLNLALNNITKIENLEGCESLRKLDLTVNFIDDLFCVESLIPCESLRELFLTGNPMTQKPGYREFVICTLPQLTLLDGVPIDKSERLRARQRYLGIKAEAAHLPIAVPPQADADALAAIDATPVDQLTAELQQGSSDHTPAARLTAARQLAKIRADKDPNKPKPKRAKAPLARIGPDGRVLQCNEVKYDFCTDETPHVVRFAVAISKFVDTSLIDAQVFDEHVRVQVREKLLQVRFDVPVDPSRVVAQRSQATGALVLYIARPGAPVGLDALQLYRKWEKEVEKVKAVEKAAADAAAAEAKAASRAVPSLDAKVVPNEGQQRSAPVAVAAEDWEDDPDVPPLV
;
A
#
# COMPACT_ATOMS: atom_id res chain seq x y z
N MET A 1 2.29 -12.46 -2.99
CA MET A 1 1.57 -11.79 -4.10
C MET A 1 0.89 -12.89 -4.88
N PRO A 2 -0.37 -12.79 -5.30
CA PRO A 2 -1.02 -13.88 -6.02
C PRO A 2 -0.28 -14.16 -7.34
N PRO A 3 -0.29 -15.42 -7.82
CA PRO A 3 0.32 -15.78 -9.09
C PRO A 3 -0.28 -14.93 -10.21
N GLN A 4 0.57 -14.51 -11.16
CA GLN A 4 0.08 -13.77 -12.31
C GLN A 4 -0.78 -14.69 -13.18
N ARG A 5 -1.93 -14.15 -13.56
CA ARG A 5 -2.96 -14.83 -14.34
C ARG A 5 -3.12 -14.14 -15.68
N ILE A 6 -3.50 -14.91 -16.69
CA ILE A 6 -3.83 -14.34 -17.99
C ILE A 6 -5.20 -13.66 -17.87
N THR A 7 -5.19 -12.38 -17.52
CA THR A 7 -6.42 -11.57 -17.41
C THR A 7 -6.72 -10.85 -18.71
N ARG A 8 -8.00 -10.49 -18.92
CA ARG A 8 -8.40 -9.67 -20.07
C ARG A 8 -7.63 -8.34 -20.13
N GLU A 9 -7.35 -7.73 -18.98
CA GLU A 9 -6.57 -6.50 -18.88
C GLU A 9 -5.13 -6.69 -19.35
N LEU A 10 -4.48 -7.80 -18.98
CA LEU A 10 -3.15 -8.13 -19.45
C LEU A 10 -3.12 -8.33 -20.97
N LEU A 11 -4.11 -9.03 -21.51
CA LEU A 11 -4.26 -9.24 -22.95
C LEU A 11 -4.49 -7.91 -23.69
N LEU A 12 -5.37 -7.04 -23.18
CA LEU A 12 -5.62 -5.72 -23.77
C LEU A 12 -4.38 -4.84 -23.78
N LYS A 13 -3.63 -4.82 -22.68
CA LYS A 13 -2.37 -4.07 -22.58
C LYS A 13 -1.33 -4.54 -23.62
N ARG A 14 -1.40 -5.81 -24.03
CA ARG A 14 -0.50 -6.37 -25.06
C ARG A 14 -1.05 -6.21 -26.47
N ALA A 15 -2.37 -6.13 -26.60
CA ALA A 15 -3.07 -5.85 -27.85
C ALA A 15 -3.24 -4.35 -28.15
N GLU A 16 -2.51 -3.45 -27.45
CA GLU A 16 -2.55 -2.00 -27.69
C GLU A 16 -2.25 -1.64 -29.16
N HIS A 17 -1.44 -2.46 -29.84
CA HIS A 17 -1.11 -2.30 -31.26
C HIS A 17 -2.18 -2.86 -32.23
N ASN A 18 -3.25 -3.47 -31.72
CA ASN A 18 -4.37 -4.05 -32.48
C ASN A 18 -5.71 -3.38 -32.10
N ASP A 19 -5.69 -2.06 -31.91
CA ASP A 19 -6.85 -1.23 -31.55
C ASP A 19 -7.63 -1.71 -30.29
N GLY A 20 -6.98 -2.52 -29.43
CA GLY A 20 -7.62 -3.13 -28.27
C GLY A 20 -8.65 -4.23 -28.59
N ASP A 21 -8.74 -4.70 -29.84
CA ASP A 21 -9.60 -5.81 -30.22
C ASP A 21 -8.84 -7.14 -30.08
N LEU A 22 -9.27 -7.96 -29.13
CA LEU A 22 -8.69 -9.28 -28.89
C LEU A 22 -9.17 -10.32 -29.91
N SER A 23 -10.32 -10.11 -30.55
CA SER A 23 -10.94 -11.11 -31.42
C SER A 23 -10.21 -11.28 -32.76
N THR A 24 -9.52 -10.23 -33.20
CA THR A 24 -8.73 -10.18 -34.45
C THR A 24 -7.23 -10.36 -34.22
N LEU A 25 -6.81 -10.48 -32.96
CA LEU A 25 -5.39 -10.55 -32.58
C LEU A 25 -4.73 -11.81 -33.16
N ARG A 26 -3.67 -11.61 -33.94
CA ARG A 26 -2.91 -12.70 -34.58
C ARG A 26 -1.67 -13.11 -33.81
N GLU A 27 -1.07 -12.19 -33.07
CA GLU A 27 0.17 -12.46 -32.35
C GLU A 27 0.07 -11.92 -30.94
N ILE A 28 0.54 -12.70 -29.96
CA ILE A 28 0.63 -12.25 -28.58
C ILE A 28 1.92 -12.70 -27.91
N THR A 29 2.55 -11.75 -27.21
CA THR A 29 3.80 -11.94 -26.48
C THR A 29 3.58 -11.90 -24.97
N LEU A 30 3.62 -13.09 -24.36
CA LEU A 30 3.43 -13.32 -22.93
C LEU A 30 4.67 -13.99 -22.30
N HIS A 31 5.87 -13.50 -22.64
CA HIS A 31 7.12 -13.98 -22.06
C HIS A 31 7.40 -13.34 -20.69
N GLN A 32 7.98 -14.13 -19.77
CA GLN A 32 8.49 -13.64 -18.47
C GLN A 32 7.43 -13.01 -17.55
N PHE A 33 6.25 -13.61 -17.49
CA PHE A 33 5.14 -13.11 -16.66
C PHE A 33 4.89 -13.95 -15.42
N ASP A 34 5.71 -14.96 -15.16
CA ASP A 34 5.53 -15.90 -14.05
C ASP A 34 4.13 -16.55 -14.07
N LEU A 35 3.60 -16.82 -15.29
CA LEU A 35 2.29 -17.44 -15.49
C LEU A 35 2.33 -18.92 -15.08
N GLU A 36 1.40 -19.36 -14.25
CA GLU A 36 1.30 -20.77 -13.83
C GLU A 36 0.35 -21.59 -14.71
N LYS A 37 -0.59 -20.92 -15.39
CA LYS A 37 -1.65 -21.54 -16.19
C LYS A 37 -1.97 -20.75 -17.45
N ILE A 38 -2.39 -21.48 -18.47
CA ILE A 38 -2.93 -20.90 -19.72
C ILE A 38 -4.44 -20.78 -19.54
N GLU A 39 -4.95 -19.56 -19.38
CA GLU A 39 -6.39 -19.31 -19.25
C GLU A 39 -6.83 -18.17 -20.16
N ALA A 40 -8.14 -18.07 -20.42
CA ALA A 40 -8.79 -16.98 -21.14
C ALA A 40 -8.45 -16.79 -22.65
N LEU A 41 -7.40 -17.44 -23.17
CA LEU A 41 -7.01 -17.30 -24.59
C LEU A 41 -8.07 -17.84 -25.56
N ASP A 42 -8.71 -18.96 -25.22
CA ASP A 42 -9.74 -19.62 -26.03
C ASP A 42 -11.04 -18.80 -26.14
N VAL A 43 -11.30 -17.95 -25.15
CA VAL A 43 -12.47 -17.07 -25.10
C VAL A 43 -12.24 -15.82 -25.95
N TYR A 44 -11.09 -15.16 -25.79
CA TYR A 44 -10.86 -13.83 -26.34
C TYR A 44 -10.12 -13.84 -27.68
N CYS A 45 -9.18 -14.75 -27.91
CA CYS A 45 -8.20 -14.68 -29.01
C CYS A 45 -8.34 -15.84 -30.00
N ARG A 46 -9.51 -16.02 -30.63
CA ARG A 46 -9.77 -17.19 -31.50
C ARG A 46 -8.98 -17.22 -32.81
N LYS A 47 -8.53 -16.06 -33.30
CA LYS A 47 -7.76 -15.90 -34.55
C LYS A 47 -6.25 -15.81 -34.32
N LEU A 48 -5.79 -16.25 -33.14
CA LEU A 48 -4.39 -16.20 -32.79
C LEU A 48 -3.60 -17.19 -33.66
N GLN A 49 -2.52 -16.69 -34.27
CA GLN A 49 -1.61 -17.44 -35.12
C GLN A 49 -0.28 -17.69 -34.40
N ILE A 50 0.21 -16.75 -33.60
CA ILE A 50 1.50 -16.85 -32.93
C ILE A 50 1.32 -16.58 -31.43
N LEU A 51 1.73 -17.54 -30.60
CA LEU A 51 1.65 -17.47 -29.14
C LEU A 51 3.03 -17.70 -28.51
N TYR A 52 3.56 -16.66 -27.88
CA TYR A 52 4.81 -16.69 -27.14
C TYR A 52 4.54 -16.77 -25.63
N LEU A 53 4.86 -17.91 -25.03
CA LEU A 53 4.72 -18.18 -23.59
C LEU A 53 6.05 -18.61 -22.96
N GLN A 54 7.18 -18.24 -23.56
CA GLN A 54 8.49 -18.65 -23.06
C GLN A 54 8.82 -18.06 -21.68
N ASN A 55 9.56 -18.84 -20.89
CA ASN A 55 10.04 -18.47 -19.54
C ASN A 55 8.90 -18.08 -18.59
N ASN A 56 7.93 -19.00 -18.44
CA ASN A 56 6.85 -18.94 -17.46
C ASN A 56 6.89 -20.19 -16.56
N GLN A 57 5.90 -20.37 -15.69
CA GLN A 57 5.79 -21.50 -14.77
C GLN A 57 4.65 -22.45 -15.14
N ILE A 58 4.31 -22.52 -16.43
CA ILE A 58 3.16 -23.30 -16.92
C ILE A 58 3.44 -24.79 -16.73
N SER A 59 2.59 -25.48 -15.98
CA SER A 59 2.75 -26.91 -15.70
C SER A 59 1.97 -27.81 -16.65
N LYS A 60 0.91 -27.30 -17.27
CA LYS A 60 0.01 -28.04 -18.15
C LYS A 60 -0.41 -27.20 -19.34
N ILE A 61 -0.53 -27.86 -20.49
CA ILE A 61 -1.10 -27.25 -21.69
C ILE A 61 -2.61 -27.40 -21.58
N GLU A 62 -3.32 -26.29 -21.45
CA GLU A 62 -4.79 -26.24 -21.35
C GLU A 62 -5.31 -25.00 -22.08
N ASN A 63 -6.58 -25.01 -22.50
CA ASN A 63 -7.24 -23.88 -23.16
C ASN A 63 -6.58 -23.40 -24.48
N VAL A 64 -5.80 -24.26 -25.14
CA VAL A 64 -5.22 -24.00 -26.49
C VAL A 64 -6.01 -24.72 -27.59
N ASN A 65 -6.73 -25.80 -27.25
CA ASN A 65 -7.47 -26.67 -28.17
C ASN A 65 -8.50 -25.96 -29.09
N LYS A 66 -8.98 -24.76 -28.75
CA LYS A 66 -9.94 -24.02 -29.60
C LYS A 66 -9.26 -23.09 -30.61
N LEU A 67 -7.93 -22.94 -30.56
CA LEU A 67 -7.17 -22.04 -31.40
C LEU A 67 -6.82 -22.69 -32.74
N LYS A 68 -7.81 -22.77 -33.64
CA LYS A 68 -7.68 -23.45 -34.94
C LYS A 68 -6.68 -22.81 -35.89
N GLU A 69 -6.50 -21.50 -35.79
CA GLU A 69 -5.58 -20.70 -36.62
C GLU A 69 -4.15 -20.64 -36.04
N LEU A 70 -3.91 -21.27 -34.87
CA LEU A 70 -2.60 -21.23 -34.22
C LEU A 70 -1.57 -21.93 -35.08
N ASP A 71 -0.56 -21.19 -35.50
CA ASP A 71 0.52 -21.63 -36.36
C ASP A 71 1.79 -21.96 -35.56
N TYR A 72 2.14 -21.08 -34.63
CA TYR A 72 3.34 -21.20 -33.81
C TYR A 72 3.02 -21.06 -32.33
N LEU A 73 3.39 -22.10 -31.56
CA LEU A 73 3.30 -22.11 -30.11
C LEU A 73 4.69 -22.26 -29.50
N ASN A 74 5.12 -21.24 -28.76
CA ASN A 74 6.37 -21.28 -28.00
C ASN A 74 6.09 -21.43 -26.50
N LEU A 75 6.43 -22.60 -25.97
CA LEU A 75 6.33 -22.97 -24.56
C LEU A 75 7.71 -23.31 -23.98
N ALA A 76 8.80 -22.79 -24.56
CA ALA A 76 10.14 -23.04 -24.05
C ALA A 76 10.32 -22.52 -22.62
N LEU A 77 11.19 -23.17 -21.83
CA LEU A 77 11.49 -22.81 -20.44
C LEU A 77 10.23 -22.74 -19.55
N ASN A 78 9.36 -23.74 -19.63
CA ASN A 78 8.20 -23.91 -18.76
C ASN A 78 8.30 -25.20 -17.93
N ASN A 79 7.27 -25.50 -17.14
CA ASN A 79 7.22 -26.64 -16.23
C ASN A 79 6.35 -27.79 -16.77
N ILE A 80 6.21 -27.89 -18.10
CA ILE A 80 5.30 -28.86 -18.73
C ILE A 80 5.84 -30.28 -18.53
N THR A 81 5.00 -31.16 -18.00
CA THR A 81 5.34 -32.57 -17.76
C THR A 81 4.74 -33.51 -18.80
N LYS A 82 3.67 -33.07 -19.48
CA LYS A 82 2.90 -33.86 -20.44
C LYS A 82 2.43 -33.00 -21.60
N ILE A 83 2.49 -33.57 -22.80
CA ILE A 83 1.89 -32.99 -24.00
C ILE A 83 0.44 -33.47 -24.06
N GLU A 84 -0.51 -32.54 -23.96
CA GLU A 84 -1.95 -32.82 -24.00
C GLU A 84 -2.72 -31.58 -24.50
N ASN A 85 -4.01 -31.74 -24.82
CA ASN A 85 -4.92 -30.65 -25.20
C ASN A 85 -4.51 -29.82 -26.44
N LEU A 86 -3.74 -30.41 -27.36
CA LEU A 86 -3.36 -29.78 -28.63
C LEU A 86 -4.17 -30.30 -29.84
N GLU A 87 -5.06 -31.27 -29.64
CA GLU A 87 -5.77 -31.99 -30.70
C GLU A 87 -6.63 -31.11 -31.62
N GLY A 88 -7.08 -29.94 -31.15
CA GLY A 88 -7.87 -28.99 -31.95
C GLY A 88 -7.06 -27.89 -32.67
N CYS A 89 -5.73 -27.90 -32.55
CA CYS A 89 -4.85 -26.93 -33.22
C CYS A 89 -4.49 -27.38 -34.64
N GLU A 90 -5.49 -27.40 -35.53
CA GLU A 90 -5.39 -27.94 -36.90
C GLU A 90 -4.28 -27.27 -37.74
N SER A 91 -4.03 -25.97 -37.52
CA SER A 91 -3.04 -25.19 -38.29
C SER A 91 -1.63 -25.17 -37.69
N LEU A 92 -1.40 -25.83 -36.56
CA LEU A 92 -0.13 -25.72 -35.82
C LEU A 92 1.02 -26.28 -36.65
N ARG A 93 1.92 -25.43 -37.13
CA ARG A 93 3.12 -25.84 -37.90
C ARG A 93 4.35 -26.00 -37.04
N LYS A 94 4.49 -25.18 -35.99
CA LYS A 94 5.68 -25.15 -35.13
C LYS A 94 5.32 -25.20 -33.66
N LEU A 95 5.94 -26.14 -32.94
CA LEU A 95 5.79 -26.30 -31.49
C LEU A 95 7.17 -26.33 -30.82
N ASP A 96 7.39 -25.41 -29.90
CA ASP A 96 8.62 -25.34 -29.12
C ASP A 96 8.34 -25.67 -27.64
N LEU A 97 8.88 -26.80 -27.19
CA LEU A 97 8.81 -27.31 -25.82
C LEU A 97 10.21 -27.45 -25.21
N THR A 98 11.18 -26.68 -25.71
CA THR A 98 12.57 -26.71 -25.24
C THR A 98 12.69 -26.44 -23.74
N VAL A 99 13.50 -27.24 -23.03
CA VAL A 99 13.77 -27.14 -21.58
C VAL A 99 12.48 -27.16 -20.73
N ASN A 100 11.67 -28.20 -20.94
CA ASN A 100 10.53 -28.58 -20.09
C ASN A 100 10.87 -29.87 -19.31
N PHE A 101 9.87 -30.50 -18.68
CA PHE A 101 10.03 -31.70 -17.87
C PHE A 101 9.21 -32.88 -18.41
N ILE A 102 9.13 -32.99 -19.74
CA ILE A 102 8.40 -34.08 -20.39
C ILE A 102 9.26 -35.35 -20.33
N ASP A 103 8.77 -36.38 -19.63
CA ASP A 103 9.47 -37.65 -19.51
C ASP A 103 8.80 -38.78 -20.32
N ASP A 104 7.48 -38.78 -20.41
CA ASP A 104 6.74 -39.84 -21.11
C ASP A 104 6.81 -39.69 -22.64
N LEU A 105 7.33 -40.73 -23.30
CA LEU A 105 7.42 -40.82 -24.76
C LEU A 105 6.04 -40.90 -25.41
N PHE A 106 5.07 -41.58 -24.79
CA PHE A 106 3.76 -41.82 -25.38
C PHE A 106 2.91 -40.56 -25.49
N CYS A 107 3.25 -39.50 -24.74
CA CYS A 107 2.57 -38.21 -24.83
C CYS A 107 2.64 -37.57 -26.22
N VAL A 108 3.63 -37.93 -27.05
CA VAL A 108 3.71 -37.42 -28.42
C VAL A 108 2.58 -37.94 -29.32
N GLU A 109 1.90 -39.04 -28.94
CA GLU A 109 0.73 -39.54 -29.66
C GLU A 109 -0.41 -38.50 -29.66
N SER A 110 -0.49 -37.61 -28.66
CA SER A 110 -1.46 -36.51 -28.63
C SER A 110 -1.25 -35.46 -29.73
N LEU A 111 -0.11 -35.47 -30.43
CA LEU A 111 0.18 -34.59 -31.57
C LEU A 111 -0.20 -35.21 -32.92
N ILE A 112 -0.66 -36.47 -32.96
CA ILE A 112 -1.11 -37.13 -34.19
C ILE A 112 -2.21 -36.33 -34.92
N PRO A 113 -3.23 -35.76 -34.24
CA PRO A 113 -4.27 -34.97 -34.91
C PRO A 113 -3.78 -33.66 -35.53
N CYS A 114 -2.60 -33.16 -35.13
CA CYS A 114 -2.01 -31.94 -35.67
C CYS A 114 -1.35 -32.22 -37.04
N GLU A 115 -2.17 -32.35 -38.09
CA GLU A 115 -1.72 -32.70 -39.46
C GLU A 115 -0.76 -31.66 -40.07
N SER A 116 -0.87 -30.39 -39.65
CA SER A 116 -0.04 -29.29 -40.12
C SER A 116 1.33 -29.21 -39.44
N LEU A 117 1.59 -30.01 -38.40
CA LEU A 117 2.83 -29.92 -37.63
C LEU A 117 4.04 -30.33 -38.47
N ARG A 118 5.07 -29.48 -38.50
CA ARG A 118 6.30 -29.67 -39.29
C ARG A 118 7.56 -29.56 -38.44
N GLU A 119 7.57 -28.64 -37.48
CA GLU A 119 8.71 -28.37 -36.61
C GLU A 119 8.35 -28.66 -35.14
N LEU A 120 9.14 -29.51 -34.49
CA LEU A 120 8.99 -29.85 -33.08
C LEU A 120 10.34 -29.75 -32.36
N PHE A 121 10.36 -29.02 -31.25
CA PHE A 121 11.54 -28.89 -30.39
C PHE A 121 11.22 -29.44 -29.00
N LEU A 122 11.94 -30.49 -28.61
CA LEU A 122 11.85 -31.16 -27.32
C LEU A 122 13.22 -31.19 -26.61
N THR A 123 14.23 -30.51 -27.15
CA THR A 123 15.56 -30.41 -26.54
C THR A 123 15.51 -30.02 -25.05
N GLY A 124 16.31 -30.69 -24.22
CA GLY A 124 16.36 -30.41 -22.78
C GLY A 124 15.20 -30.99 -21.96
N ASN A 125 14.38 -31.88 -22.53
CA ASN A 125 13.39 -32.66 -21.77
C ASN A 125 13.97 -34.04 -21.34
N PRO A 126 13.58 -34.59 -20.18
CA PRO A 126 13.99 -35.92 -19.74
C PRO A 126 13.80 -37.03 -20.78
N MET A 127 12.71 -36.98 -21.56
CA MET A 127 12.44 -37.95 -22.64
C MET A 127 13.55 -38.05 -23.68
N THR A 128 14.31 -36.97 -23.92
CA THR A 128 15.39 -36.94 -24.93
C THR A 128 16.59 -37.80 -24.52
N GLN A 129 16.70 -38.19 -23.24
CA GLN A 129 17.75 -39.08 -22.74
C GLN A 129 17.40 -40.55 -22.92
N LYS A 130 16.15 -40.88 -23.26
CA LYS A 130 15.68 -42.26 -23.42
C LYS A 130 16.20 -42.86 -24.75
N PRO A 131 16.64 -44.12 -24.76
CA PRO A 131 17.13 -44.76 -25.98
C PRO A 131 16.01 -44.84 -27.03
N GLY A 132 16.34 -44.54 -28.27
CA GLY A 132 15.37 -44.59 -29.38
C GLY A 132 14.31 -43.48 -29.38
N TYR A 133 14.44 -42.45 -28.55
CA TYR A 133 13.52 -41.30 -28.50
C TYR A 133 13.27 -40.70 -29.89
N ARG A 134 14.34 -40.43 -30.64
CA ARG A 134 14.25 -39.77 -31.94
C ARG A 134 13.49 -40.64 -32.95
N GLU A 135 13.84 -41.93 -33.03
CA GLU A 135 13.17 -42.88 -33.90
C GLU A 135 11.70 -43.08 -33.52
N PHE A 136 11.39 -43.11 -32.21
CA PHE A 136 10.02 -43.19 -31.72
C PHE A 136 9.18 -42.00 -32.20
N VAL A 137 9.67 -40.77 -32.01
CA VAL A 137 8.97 -39.55 -32.43
C VAL A 137 8.79 -39.50 -33.95
N ILE A 138 9.84 -39.82 -34.72
CA ILE A 138 9.78 -39.83 -36.20
C ILE A 138 8.74 -40.83 -36.72
N CYS A 139 8.59 -41.98 -36.06
CA CYS A 139 7.60 -42.99 -36.45
C CYS A 139 6.17 -42.64 -36.03
N THR A 140 6.00 -42.09 -34.83
CA THR A 140 4.69 -41.69 -34.31
C THR A 140 4.13 -40.47 -35.03
N LEU A 141 4.99 -39.53 -35.44
CA LEU A 141 4.61 -38.28 -36.11
C LEU A 141 5.18 -38.20 -37.54
N PRO A 142 4.57 -38.91 -38.52
CA PRO A 142 5.04 -38.89 -39.89
C PRO A 142 4.90 -37.52 -40.58
N GLN A 143 4.06 -36.61 -40.07
CA GLN A 143 3.92 -35.26 -40.62
C GLN A 143 5.15 -34.37 -40.39
N LEU A 144 6.02 -34.74 -39.44
CA LEU A 144 7.15 -33.92 -39.00
C LEU A 144 8.29 -33.88 -40.03
N THR A 145 8.83 -32.69 -40.28
CA THR A 145 9.98 -32.47 -41.19
C THR A 145 11.26 -32.12 -40.44
N LEU A 146 11.15 -31.53 -39.26
CA LEU A 146 12.27 -31.09 -38.44
C LEU A 146 12.00 -31.43 -36.97
N LEU A 147 12.97 -32.09 -36.36
CA LEU A 147 12.93 -32.48 -34.94
C LEU A 147 14.22 -32.01 -34.27
N ASP A 148 14.08 -31.22 -33.21
CA ASP A 148 15.20 -30.73 -32.39
C ASP A 148 16.25 -29.94 -33.20
N GLY A 149 15.80 -29.17 -34.19
CA GLY A 149 16.68 -28.41 -35.09
C GLY A 149 17.31 -29.23 -36.21
N VAL A 150 17.09 -30.55 -36.24
CA VAL A 150 17.67 -31.45 -37.25
C VAL A 150 16.59 -31.90 -38.24
N PRO A 151 16.78 -31.71 -39.56
CA PRO A 151 15.84 -32.19 -40.57
C PRO A 151 15.75 -33.71 -40.56
N ILE A 152 14.57 -34.25 -40.83
CA ILE A 152 14.33 -35.69 -40.86
C ILE A 152 14.46 -36.20 -42.29
N ASP A 153 15.48 -37.02 -42.52
CA ASP A 153 15.70 -37.63 -43.83
C ASP A 153 14.77 -38.84 -44.07
N LYS A 154 14.44 -39.08 -45.34
CA LYS A 154 13.68 -40.27 -45.75
C LYS A 154 14.35 -41.58 -45.30
N SER A 155 15.67 -41.65 -45.40
CA SER A 155 16.47 -42.80 -44.98
C SER A 155 16.40 -43.03 -43.47
N GLU A 156 16.40 -41.95 -42.68
CA GLU A 156 16.25 -42.00 -41.23
C GLU A 156 14.88 -42.56 -40.86
N ARG A 157 13.82 -42.07 -41.52
CA ARG A 157 12.46 -42.55 -41.32
C ARG A 157 12.29 -44.04 -41.62
N LEU A 158 12.94 -44.55 -42.66
CA LEU A 158 12.92 -45.99 -42.97
C LEU A 158 13.61 -46.82 -41.89
N ARG A 159 14.77 -46.37 -41.38
CA ARG A 159 15.48 -47.04 -40.28
C ARG A 159 14.67 -47.01 -38.98
N ALA A 160 14.07 -45.87 -38.65
CA ALA A 160 13.20 -45.73 -37.49
C ALA A 160 12.03 -46.72 -37.56
N ARG A 161 11.38 -46.85 -38.73
CA ARG A 161 10.23 -47.75 -38.92
C ARG A 161 10.58 -49.23 -38.71
N GLN A 162 11.79 -49.65 -39.07
CA GLN A 162 12.26 -51.02 -38.83
C GLN A 162 12.44 -51.33 -37.34
N ARG A 163 12.85 -50.34 -36.55
CA ARG A 163 13.12 -50.49 -35.11
C ARG A 163 11.93 -50.12 -34.21
N TYR A 164 10.88 -49.52 -34.79
CA TYR A 164 9.75 -48.95 -34.05
C TYR A 164 9.09 -49.92 -33.06
N LEU A 165 8.83 -51.18 -33.45
CA LEU A 165 8.18 -52.14 -32.56
C LEU A 165 9.03 -52.49 -31.34
N GLY A 166 10.35 -52.63 -31.51
CA GLY A 166 11.28 -52.87 -30.41
C GLY A 166 11.37 -51.66 -29.48
N ILE A 167 11.54 -50.48 -30.05
CA ILE A 167 11.62 -49.22 -29.29
C ILE A 167 10.31 -48.95 -28.55
N LYS A 168 9.14 -49.20 -29.16
CA LYS A 168 7.84 -49.03 -28.49
C LYS A 168 7.68 -49.97 -27.30
N ALA A 169 8.15 -51.22 -27.41
CA ALA A 169 8.13 -52.17 -26.30
C ALA A 169 9.12 -51.76 -25.18
N GLU A 170 10.34 -51.35 -25.54
CA GLU A 170 11.34 -50.85 -24.58
C GLU A 170 10.85 -49.60 -23.86
N ALA A 171 10.26 -48.65 -24.59
CA ALA A 171 9.67 -47.43 -24.04
C ALA A 171 8.55 -47.71 -23.03
N ALA A 172 7.76 -48.77 -23.25
CA ALA A 172 6.69 -49.18 -22.34
C ALA A 172 7.22 -49.73 -20.99
N HIS A 173 8.45 -50.23 -20.97
CA HIS A 173 9.10 -50.76 -19.76
C HIS A 173 9.97 -49.72 -19.04
N LEU A 174 10.25 -48.57 -19.65
CA LEU A 174 11.00 -47.51 -19.01
C LEU A 174 10.16 -46.88 -17.88
N PRO A 175 10.73 -46.70 -16.67
CA PRO A 175 10.04 -46.01 -15.61
C PRO A 175 9.77 -44.57 -16.03
N ILE A 176 8.53 -44.12 -15.83
CA ILE A 176 8.18 -42.71 -15.96
C ILE A 176 8.53 -42.05 -14.63
N ALA A 177 9.47 -41.10 -14.66
CA ALA A 177 9.79 -40.32 -13.48
C ALA A 177 8.57 -39.47 -13.12
N VAL A 178 8.01 -39.68 -11.92
CA VAL A 178 6.99 -38.77 -11.39
C VAL A 178 7.74 -37.60 -10.76
N PRO A 179 7.73 -36.41 -11.37
CA PRO A 179 8.40 -35.27 -10.77
C PRO A 179 7.71 -34.92 -9.44
N PRO A 180 8.48 -34.55 -8.40
CA PRO A 180 7.90 -34.06 -7.16
C PRO A 180 7.03 -32.84 -7.48
N GLN A 181 5.78 -32.86 -7.00
CA GLN A 181 4.89 -31.72 -7.10
C GLN A 181 5.24 -30.71 -6.02
N ALA A 182 5.14 -29.43 -6.34
CA ALA A 182 5.30 -28.40 -5.32
C ALA A 182 4.12 -28.48 -4.34
N ASP A 183 4.44 -28.63 -3.06
CA ASP A 183 3.45 -28.56 -2.00
C ASP A 183 2.92 -27.12 -1.90
N ALA A 184 1.60 -26.96 -1.92
CA ALA A 184 0.95 -25.67 -1.77
C ALA A 184 1.31 -25.01 -0.44
N ASP A 185 1.49 -25.81 0.63
CA ASP A 185 1.87 -25.32 1.95
C ASP A 185 3.32 -24.83 1.96
N ALA A 186 4.22 -25.51 1.25
CA ALA A 186 5.60 -25.05 1.08
C ALA A 186 5.68 -23.75 0.27
N LEU A 187 4.88 -23.62 -0.79
CA LEU A 187 4.79 -22.38 -1.57
C LEU A 187 4.19 -21.23 -0.75
N ALA A 188 3.21 -21.51 0.11
CA ALA A 188 2.64 -20.53 1.03
C ALA A 188 3.64 -20.12 2.12
N ALA A 189 4.48 -21.05 2.60
CA ALA A 189 5.55 -20.74 3.54
C ALA A 189 6.56 -19.75 2.96
N ILE A 190 6.90 -19.84 1.67
CA ILE A 190 7.76 -18.87 0.96
C ILE A 190 7.14 -17.46 0.97
N ASP A 191 5.81 -17.36 0.89
CA ASP A 191 5.13 -16.07 1.00
C ASP A 191 5.19 -15.48 2.41
N ALA A 192 5.37 -16.32 3.44
CA ALA A 192 5.52 -15.90 4.84
C ALA A 192 6.98 -15.60 5.25
N THR A 193 7.99 -16.15 4.57
CA THR A 193 9.40 -15.98 4.95
C THR A 193 9.96 -14.57 4.66
N PRO A 194 10.75 -13.95 5.55
CA PRO A 194 11.38 -12.66 5.27
C PRO A 194 12.28 -12.70 4.01
N VAL A 195 12.29 -11.60 3.24
CA VAL A 195 13.03 -11.50 1.97
C VAL A 195 14.53 -11.75 2.17
N ASP A 196 15.10 -11.28 3.28
CA ASP A 196 16.52 -11.45 3.60
C ASP A 196 16.92 -12.94 3.68
N GLN A 197 16.05 -13.78 4.25
CA GLN A 197 16.26 -15.23 4.34
C GLN A 197 16.19 -15.87 2.95
N LEU A 198 15.22 -15.47 2.13
CA LEU A 198 15.06 -15.99 0.76
C LEU A 198 16.26 -15.65 -0.14
N THR A 199 16.83 -14.45 0.00
CA THR A 199 18.07 -14.09 -0.72
C THR A 199 19.26 -14.95 -0.32
N ALA A 200 19.37 -15.33 0.95
CA ALA A 200 20.46 -16.19 1.42
C ALA A 200 20.30 -17.63 0.92
N GLU A 201 19.08 -18.18 0.94
CA GLU A 201 18.77 -19.52 0.42
C GLU A 201 19.08 -19.65 -1.07
N LEU A 202 18.70 -18.65 -1.87
CA LEU A 202 18.99 -18.62 -3.32
C LEU A 202 20.49 -18.56 -3.64
N GLN A 203 21.30 -17.97 -2.76
CA GLN A 203 22.76 -17.88 -2.97
C GLN A 203 23.50 -19.16 -2.59
N GLN A 204 22.92 -20.00 -1.74
CA GLN A 204 23.57 -21.20 -1.20
C GLN A 204 23.14 -22.50 -1.89
N GLY A 205 22.04 -22.51 -2.64
CA GLY A 205 21.46 -23.73 -3.20
C GLY A 205 22.06 -24.20 -4.52
N SER A 206 22.51 -25.47 -4.56
CA SER A 206 22.48 -26.28 -5.78
C SER A 206 21.01 -26.60 -6.07
N SER A 207 20.46 -26.06 -7.16
CA SER A 207 19.05 -26.29 -7.49
C SER A 207 18.85 -27.67 -8.11
N ASP A 208 18.05 -28.52 -7.47
CA ASP A 208 17.51 -29.70 -8.13
C ASP A 208 16.73 -29.26 -9.38
N HIS A 209 17.00 -29.83 -10.54
CA HIS A 209 16.29 -29.51 -11.79
C HIS A 209 14.92 -30.19 -11.82
N THR A 210 14.03 -29.79 -10.92
CA THR A 210 12.64 -30.29 -10.84
C THR A 210 11.64 -29.16 -11.10
N PRO A 211 10.42 -29.47 -11.58
CA PRO A 211 9.35 -28.49 -11.71
C PRO A 211 9.07 -27.74 -10.39
N ALA A 212 9.06 -28.47 -9.26
CA ALA A 212 8.81 -27.89 -7.95
C ALA A 212 9.90 -26.90 -7.53
N ALA A 213 11.18 -27.27 -7.69
CA ALA A 213 12.29 -26.38 -7.38
C ALA A 213 12.26 -25.11 -8.25
N ARG A 214 11.92 -25.23 -9.54
CA ARG A 214 11.80 -24.07 -10.43
C ARG A 214 10.67 -23.12 -9.98
N LEU A 215 9.52 -23.67 -9.57
CA LEU A 215 8.40 -22.88 -9.07
C LEU A 215 8.74 -22.18 -7.74
N THR A 216 9.39 -22.89 -6.81
CA THR A 216 9.89 -22.32 -5.54
C THR A 216 10.86 -21.17 -5.81
N ALA A 217 11.88 -21.38 -6.66
CA ALA A 217 12.85 -20.35 -6.99
C ALA A 217 12.20 -19.14 -7.69
N ALA A 218 11.25 -19.37 -8.60
CA ALA A 218 10.49 -18.30 -9.24
C ALA A 218 9.69 -17.47 -8.22
N ARG A 219 9.02 -18.13 -7.26
CA ARG A 219 8.26 -17.44 -6.20
C ARG A 219 9.16 -16.63 -5.28
N GLN A 220 10.32 -17.17 -4.90
CA GLN A 220 11.34 -16.45 -4.13
C GLN A 220 11.84 -15.20 -4.87
N LEU A 221 12.20 -15.35 -6.15
CA LEU A 221 12.66 -14.24 -7.00
C LEU A 221 11.56 -13.18 -7.20
N ALA A 222 10.32 -13.59 -7.44
CA ALA A 222 9.19 -12.67 -7.57
C ALA A 222 9.00 -11.83 -6.30
N LYS A 223 9.15 -12.45 -5.13
CA LYS A 223 9.05 -11.74 -3.84
C LYS A 223 10.21 -10.76 -3.62
N ILE A 224 11.43 -11.15 -3.97
CA ILE A 224 12.60 -10.25 -3.91
C ILE A 224 12.41 -9.07 -4.87
N ARG A 225 11.92 -9.31 -6.09
CA ARG A 225 11.61 -8.24 -7.06
C ARG A 225 10.54 -7.29 -6.53
N ALA A 226 9.46 -7.83 -5.97
CA ALA A 226 8.38 -7.03 -5.40
C ALA A 226 8.85 -6.18 -4.22
N ASP A 227 9.80 -6.65 -3.40
CA ASP A 227 10.35 -5.87 -2.29
C ASP A 227 11.28 -4.73 -2.75
N LYS A 228 12.01 -4.96 -3.85
CA LYS A 228 12.86 -3.94 -4.50
C LYS A 228 12.06 -2.91 -5.31
N ASP A 229 10.75 -3.07 -5.48
CA ASP A 229 9.93 -2.13 -6.24
C ASP A 229 9.89 -0.75 -5.54
N PRO A 230 10.42 0.32 -6.18
CA PRO A 230 10.46 1.66 -5.58
C PRO A 230 9.07 2.26 -5.34
N ASN A 231 8.04 1.77 -6.03
CA ASN A 231 6.65 2.21 -5.88
C ASN A 231 5.89 1.40 -4.83
N LYS A 232 6.52 0.40 -4.19
CA LYS A 232 5.88 -0.35 -3.10
C LYS A 232 5.53 0.63 -1.98
N PRO A 233 4.24 0.71 -1.55
CA PRO A 233 3.86 1.56 -0.44
C PRO A 233 4.61 1.10 0.80
N LYS A 234 5.57 1.90 1.26
CA LYS A 234 6.30 1.62 2.50
C LYS A 234 5.26 1.46 3.60
N PRO A 235 5.33 0.40 4.42
CA PRO A 235 4.44 0.28 5.56
C PRO A 235 4.56 1.56 6.37
N LYS A 236 3.43 2.26 6.59
CA LYS A 236 3.41 3.44 7.44
C LYS A 236 3.94 2.99 8.79
N ARG A 237 5.18 3.35 9.10
CA ARG A 237 5.78 3.11 10.41
C ARG A 237 4.78 3.64 11.41
N ALA A 238 4.13 2.77 12.17
CA ALA A 238 3.27 3.20 13.27
C ALA A 238 4.15 4.11 14.12
N LYS A 239 3.81 5.40 14.18
CA LYS A 239 4.52 6.32 15.09
C LYS A 239 4.33 5.68 16.46
N ALA A 240 5.42 5.23 17.07
CA ALA A 240 5.38 4.71 18.42
C ALA A 240 4.60 5.74 19.27
N PRO A 241 3.65 5.29 20.11
CA PRO A 241 2.96 6.21 21.00
C PRO A 241 4.04 6.98 21.76
N LEU A 242 4.07 8.31 21.61
CA LEU A 242 4.99 9.13 22.39
C LEU A 242 4.74 8.81 23.86
N ALA A 243 5.77 8.37 24.58
CA ALA A 243 5.67 8.14 26.01
C ALA A 243 5.16 9.44 26.65
N ARG A 244 3.99 9.38 27.29
CA ARG A 244 3.25 10.55 27.80
C ARG A 244 3.76 11.05 29.16
N ILE A 245 4.77 10.36 29.70
CA ILE A 245 5.53 10.69 30.90
C ILE A 245 6.99 10.43 30.54
N GLY A 246 7.87 11.40 30.79
CA GLY A 246 9.30 11.25 30.57
C GLY A 246 9.91 10.21 31.52
N PRO A 247 11.08 9.64 31.20
CA PRO A 247 11.79 8.69 32.08
C PRO A 247 12.18 9.27 33.45
N ASP A 248 12.08 10.59 33.60
CA ASP A 248 12.31 11.38 34.83
C ASP A 248 11.02 11.66 35.63
N GLY A 249 9.88 11.10 35.23
CA GLY A 249 8.58 11.32 35.87
C GLY A 249 7.93 12.66 35.50
N ARG A 250 8.53 13.46 34.61
CA ARG A 250 7.98 14.75 34.20
C ARG A 250 6.86 14.57 33.18
N VAL A 251 5.77 15.29 33.41
CA VAL A 251 4.60 15.32 32.51
C VAL A 251 4.96 16.14 31.27
N LEU A 252 4.93 15.53 30.09
CA LEU A 252 5.22 16.19 28.83
C LEU A 252 3.97 16.89 28.28
N GLN A 253 4.17 18.06 27.65
CA GLN A 253 3.09 18.76 26.94
C GLN A 253 2.78 18.02 25.63
N CYS A 254 1.51 17.67 25.42
CA CYS A 254 1.05 16.89 24.27
C CYS A 254 -0.15 17.59 23.62
N ASN A 255 -0.10 17.83 22.31
CA ASN A 255 -1.24 18.33 21.55
C ASN A 255 -1.35 17.55 20.24
N GLU A 256 -2.07 16.42 20.27
CA GLU A 256 -2.14 15.49 19.13
C GLU A 256 -2.86 16.07 17.89
N VAL A 257 -3.73 17.06 18.09
CA VAL A 257 -4.63 17.62 17.06
C VAL A 257 -4.28 19.08 16.72
N LYS A 258 -3.33 19.68 17.43
CA LYS A 258 -3.01 21.11 17.36
C LYS A 258 -4.23 21.99 17.69
N TYR A 259 -4.92 21.68 18.78
CA TYR A 259 -5.93 22.59 19.31
C TYR A 259 -5.30 23.94 19.66
N ASP A 260 -5.97 25.03 19.29
CA ASP A 260 -5.62 26.36 19.79
C ASP A 260 -6.07 26.47 21.25
N PHE A 261 -5.14 26.84 22.12
CA PHE A 261 -5.43 27.02 23.54
C PHE A 261 -4.75 28.30 24.07
N CYS A 262 -5.36 28.91 25.09
CA CYS A 262 -4.76 30.00 25.84
C CYS A 262 -4.80 29.69 27.33
N THR A 263 -3.77 30.14 28.05
CA THR A 263 -3.69 30.06 29.50
C THR A 263 -3.46 31.47 30.01
N ASP A 264 -4.44 32.02 30.73
CA ASP A 264 -4.32 33.32 31.38
C ASP A 264 -4.12 33.11 32.88
N GLU A 265 -3.03 33.66 33.39
CA GLU A 265 -2.63 33.51 34.78
C GLU A 265 -2.96 34.78 35.58
N THR A 266 -3.86 34.67 36.55
CA THR A 266 -4.19 35.75 37.49
C THR A 266 -3.67 35.41 38.89
N PRO A 267 -3.57 36.39 39.82
CA PRO A 267 -3.05 36.14 41.17
C PRO A 267 -3.77 35.02 41.94
N HIS A 268 -5.05 34.78 41.66
CA HIS A 268 -5.87 33.81 42.40
C HIS A 268 -6.48 32.69 41.54
N VAL A 269 -6.50 32.83 40.21
CA VAL A 269 -7.18 31.91 39.28
C VAL A 269 -6.35 31.73 38.02
N VAL A 270 -6.30 30.51 37.51
CA VAL A 270 -5.78 30.18 36.18
C VAL A 270 -6.96 29.92 35.25
N ARG A 271 -7.06 30.68 34.16
CA ARG A 271 -8.05 30.46 33.09
C ARG A 271 -7.38 29.68 31.96
N PHE A 272 -7.90 28.50 31.66
CA PHE A 272 -7.46 27.67 30.55
C PHE A 272 -8.57 27.55 29.51
N ALA A 273 -8.37 28.11 28.33
CA ALA A 273 -9.34 28.07 27.23
C ALA A 273 -8.81 27.24 26.07
N VAL A 274 -9.67 26.40 25.49
CA VAL A 274 -9.37 25.49 24.39
C VAL A 274 -10.44 25.59 23.32
N ALA A 275 -10.02 25.82 22.08
CA ALA A 275 -10.90 25.91 20.92
C ALA A 275 -11.29 24.51 20.43
N ILE A 276 -12.40 23.99 20.97
CA ILE A 276 -13.05 22.77 20.47
C ILE A 276 -14.22 23.17 19.55
N SER A 277 -14.43 22.42 18.49
CA SER A 277 -15.54 22.66 17.55
C SER A 277 -16.91 22.53 18.23
N LYS A 278 -17.84 23.43 17.90
CA LYS A 278 -19.23 23.40 18.39
C LYS A 278 -19.98 22.11 18.04
N PHE A 279 -19.56 21.40 17.00
CA PHE A 279 -20.19 20.16 16.53
C PHE A 279 -19.73 18.89 17.29
N VAL A 280 -18.86 19.03 18.30
CA VAL A 280 -18.45 17.93 19.16
C VAL A 280 -19.43 17.80 20.33
N ASP A 281 -19.97 16.62 20.58
CA ASP A 281 -20.85 16.40 21.72
C ASP A 281 -20.09 16.53 23.05
N THR A 282 -20.72 17.12 24.07
CA THR A 282 -20.10 17.31 25.39
C THR A 282 -19.74 15.97 26.05
N SER A 283 -20.46 14.88 25.72
CA SER A 283 -20.17 13.53 26.20
C SER A 283 -18.86 12.95 25.67
N LEU A 284 -18.31 13.52 24.59
CA LEU A 284 -17.07 13.08 23.96
C LEU A 284 -15.85 13.90 24.40
N ILE A 285 -16.04 14.78 25.39
CA ILE A 285 -15.04 15.67 25.96
C ILE A 285 -14.88 15.28 27.44
N ASP A 286 -13.70 14.79 27.79
CA ASP A 286 -13.31 14.54 29.18
C ASP A 286 -12.20 15.50 29.57
N ALA A 287 -12.40 16.29 30.64
CA ALA A 287 -11.45 17.29 31.11
C ALA A 287 -11.09 17.02 32.57
N GLN A 288 -9.83 16.71 32.81
CA GLN A 288 -9.28 16.37 34.12
C GLN A 288 -8.21 17.40 34.49
N VAL A 289 -8.30 17.94 35.71
CA VAL A 289 -7.35 18.91 36.25
C VAL A 289 -6.53 18.24 37.34
N PHE A 290 -5.21 18.42 37.27
CA PHE A 290 -4.23 17.97 38.25
C PHE A 290 -3.42 19.17 38.75
N ASP A 291 -2.70 19.01 39.85
CA ASP A 291 -1.95 20.06 40.54
C ASP A 291 -0.95 20.81 39.64
N GLU A 292 -0.37 20.13 38.64
CA GLU A 292 0.65 20.69 37.73
C GLU A 292 0.23 20.68 36.25
N HIS A 293 -0.90 20.07 35.90
CA HIS A 293 -1.29 19.93 34.49
C HIS A 293 -2.79 19.74 34.29
N VAL A 294 -3.26 20.08 33.10
CA VAL A 294 -4.62 19.79 32.64
C VAL A 294 -4.58 18.79 31.49
N ARG A 295 -5.51 17.84 31.52
CA ARG A 295 -5.74 16.86 30.48
C ARG A 295 -7.13 17.03 29.90
N VAL A 296 -7.21 17.26 28.59
CA VAL A 296 -8.48 17.31 27.84
C VAL A 296 -8.42 16.23 26.76
N GLN A 297 -9.33 15.26 26.84
CA GLN A 297 -9.47 14.17 25.86
C GLN A 297 -10.73 14.39 25.03
N VAL A 298 -10.56 14.47 23.72
CA VAL A 298 -11.66 14.66 22.75
C VAL A 298 -11.61 13.55 21.71
N ARG A 299 -12.62 12.68 21.66
CA ARG A 299 -12.71 11.56 20.69
C ARG A 299 -11.37 10.78 20.55
N GLU A 300 -10.83 10.35 21.68
CA GLU A 300 -9.54 9.61 21.82
C GLU A 300 -8.26 10.42 21.58
N LYS A 301 -8.37 11.71 21.23
CA LYS A 301 -7.23 12.60 21.05
C LYS A 301 -6.93 13.38 22.32
N LEU A 302 -5.65 13.42 22.67
CA LEU A 302 -5.20 14.02 23.91
C LEU A 302 -4.61 15.42 23.71
N LEU A 303 -5.09 16.35 24.52
CA LEU A 303 -4.42 17.61 24.84
C LEU A 303 -3.99 17.57 26.30
N GLN A 304 -2.70 17.76 26.56
CA GLN A 304 -2.11 17.80 27.89
C GLN A 304 -1.22 19.03 27.98
N VAL A 305 -1.56 19.95 28.87
CA VAL A 305 -0.85 21.22 29.06
C VAL A 305 -0.40 21.31 30.51
N ARG A 306 0.88 21.61 30.72
CA ARG A 306 1.47 21.81 32.06
C ARG A 306 1.28 23.27 32.47
N PHE A 307 0.92 23.52 33.72
CA PHE A 307 0.88 24.86 34.28
C PHE A 307 2.26 25.22 34.87
N ASP A 308 2.62 26.51 34.82
CA ASP A 308 3.86 27.00 35.44
C ASP A 308 3.67 27.31 36.93
N VAL A 309 2.42 27.37 37.40
CA VAL A 309 2.04 27.63 38.79
C VAL A 309 1.15 26.48 39.30
N PRO A 310 1.33 26.01 40.55
CA PRO A 310 0.46 24.99 41.13
C PRO A 310 -0.98 25.46 41.20
N VAL A 311 -1.91 24.56 40.90
CA VAL A 311 -3.35 24.81 40.89
C VAL A 311 -4.08 23.86 41.85
N ASP A 312 -5.25 24.27 42.33
CA ASP A 312 -6.10 23.46 43.21
C ASP A 312 -7.18 22.72 42.38
N PRO A 313 -7.08 21.39 42.20
CA PRO A 313 -8.04 20.63 41.40
C PRO A 313 -9.42 20.51 42.07
N SER A 314 -9.54 20.83 43.36
CA SER A 314 -10.83 20.78 44.07
C SER A 314 -11.75 21.96 43.76
N ARG A 315 -11.21 23.05 43.20
CA ARG A 315 -11.93 24.30 42.93
C ARG A 315 -11.83 24.68 41.46
N VAL A 316 -12.58 23.96 40.64
CA VAL A 316 -12.61 24.10 39.18
C VAL A 316 -14.02 24.42 38.70
N VAL A 317 -14.13 25.40 37.80
CA VAL A 317 -15.37 25.71 37.08
C VAL A 317 -15.13 25.53 35.60
N ALA A 318 -15.93 24.68 34.95
CA ALA A 318 -15.89 24.49 33.52
C ALA A 318 -17.07 25.20 32.84
N GLN A 319 -16.81 25.90 31.74
CA GLN A 319 -17.82 26.51 30.89
C GLN A 319 -17.57 26.16 29.43
N ARG A 320 -18.64 25.91 28.69
CA ARG A 320 -18.58 25.66 27.25
C ARG A 320 -19.41 26.69 26.50
N SER A 321 -18.79 27.34 25.52
CA SER A 321 -19.52 28.26 24.64
C SER A 321 -20.36 27.49 23.64
N GLN A 322 -21.67 27.77 23.59
CA GLN A 322 -22.57 27.22 22.58
C GLN A 322 -22.36 27.85 21.19
N ALA A 323 -21.88 29.10 21.14
CA ALA A 323 -21.66 29.82 19.89
C ALA A 323 -20.37 29.40 19.18
N THR A 324 -19.27 29.30 19.93
CA THR A 324 -17.94 29.01 19.36
C THR A 324 -17.50 27.56 19.59
N GLY A 325 -18.10 26.86 20.54
CA GLY A 325 -17.70 25.50 20.95
C GLY A 325 -16.54 25.45 21.95
N ALA A 326 -15.91 26.60 22.25
CA ALA A 326 -14.74 26.68 23.11
C ALA A 326 -15.03 26.20 24.54
N LEU A 327 -14.12 25.40 25.09
CA LEU A 327 -14.13 24.95 26.47
C LEU A 327 -13.21 25.85 27.29
N VAL A 328 -13.71 26.40 28.40
CA VAL A 328 -12.96 27.27 29.30
C VAL A 328 -13.03 26.69 30.71
N LEU A 329 -11.87 26.51 31.33
CA LEU A 329 -11.71 26.05 32.70
C LEU A 329 -11.16 27.21 33.55
N TYR A 330 -11.79 27.46 34.69
CA TYR A 330 -11.31 28.39 35.71
C TYR A 330 -10.88 27.59 36.92
N ILE A 331 -9.60 27.66 37.27
CA ILE A 331 -8.99 26.82 38.30
C ILE A 331 -8.41 27.72 39.38
N ALA A 332 -8.82 27.55 40.64
CA ALA A 332 -8.30 28.36 41.73
C ALA A 332 -6.83 28.00 42.06
N ARG A 333 -6.07 28.99 42.55
CA ARG A 333 -4.71 28.78 43.06
C ARG A 333 -4.72 28.41 44.56
N PRO A 334 -3.73 27.65 45.05
CA PRO A 334 -3.53 27.41 46.47
C PRO A 334 -3.33 28.75 47.21
N GLY A 335 -4.27 29.11 48.09
CA GLY A 335 -4.28 30.41 48.79
C GLY A 335 -5.28 31.44 48.26
N ALA A 336 -6.11 31.10 47.27
CA ALA A 336 -7.23 31.93 46.86
C ALA A 336 -8.27 32.07 48.00
N PRO A 337 -8.87 33.26 48.20
CA PRO A 337 -9.82 33.50 49.29
C PRO A 337 -10.96 32.47 49.28
N VAL A 338 -11.23 31.92 50.46
CA VAL A 338 -12.24 30.87 50.68
C VAL A 338 -13.60 31.56 50.83
N GLY A 339 -14.55 31.24 49.93
CA GLY A 339 -15.90 31.81 49.93
C GLY A 339 -16.41 32.30 48.58
N LEU A 340 -15.53 32.48 47.59
CA LEU A 340 -15.88 32.81 46.21
C LEU A 340 -15.44 31.68 45.28
N ASP A 341 -16.26 31.40 44.27
CA ASP A 341 -15.94 30.42 43.24
C ASP A 341 -14.86 30.94 42.26
N ALA A 342 -14.14 30.04 41.59
CA ALA A 342 -13.01 30.39 40.71
C ALA A 342 -13.44 31.35 39.57
N LEU A 343 -14.65 31.16 39.03
CA LEU A 343 -15.24 32.06 38.04
C LEU A 343 -15.54 33.45 38.61
N GLN A 344 -16.04 33.53 39.84
CA GLN A 344 -16.37 34.81 40.49
C GLN A 344 -15.10 35.61 40.81
N LEU A 345 -14.04 34.93 41.26
CA LEU A 345 -12.73 35.52 41.49
C LEU A 345 -12.13 36.09 40.20
N TYR A 346 -12.23 35.33 39.10
CA TYR A 346 -11.76 35.78 37.80
C TYR A 346 -12.54 37.01 37.29
N ARG A 347 -13.87 37.01 37.37
CA ARG A 347 -14.72 38.16 36.99
C ARG A 347 -14.45 39.40 37.85
N LYS A 348 -14.17 39.22 39.14
CA LYS A 348 -13.80 40.32 40.03
C LYS A 348 -12.48 40.94 39.59
N TRP A 349 -11.49 40.11 39.28
CA TRP A 349 -10.21 40.55 38.76
C TRP A 349 -10.35 41.28 37.41
N GLU A 350 -11.16 40.78 36.47
CA GLU A 350 -11.41 41.46 35.19
C GLU A 350 -11.98 42.87 35.40
N LYS A 351 -12.94 43.03 36.31
CA LYS A 351 -13.51 44.35 36.66
C LYS A 351 -12.48 45.27 37.30
N GLU A 352 -11.58 44.75 38.12
CA GLU A 352 -10.48 45.54 38.72
C GLU A 352 -9.47 45.98 37.65
N VAL A 353 -9.09 45.09 36.73
CA VAL A 353 -8.21 45.41 35.61
C VAL A 353 -8.85 46.42 34.66
N GLU A 354 -10.15 46.30 34.37
CA GLU A 354 -10.86 47.25 33.53
C GLU A 354 -10.93 48.64 34.16
N LYS A 355 -11.14 48.72 35.48
CA LYS A 355 -11.06 49.98 36.24
C LYS A 355 -9.66 50.59 36.17
N VAL A 356 -8.61 49.79 36.35
CA VAL A 356 -7.21 50.28 36.24
C VAL A 356 -6.94 50.77 34.83
N LYS A 357 -7.31 50.01 33.80
CA LYS A 357 -7.17 50.42 32.39
C LYS A 357 -7.97 51.68 32.07
N ALA A 358 -9.16 51.86 32.65
CA ALA A 358 -9.96 53.06 32.48
C ALA A 358 -9.32 54.28 33.14
N VAL A 359 -8.72 54.11 34.33
CA VAL A 359 -7.97 55.17 35.03
C VAL A 359 -6.69 55.51 34.27
N GLU A 360 -5.94 54.51 33.79
CA GLU A 360 -4.75 54.72 32.95
C GLU A 360 -5.10 55.41 31.63
N LYS A 361 -6.20 55.01 30.99
CA LYS A 361 -6.69 55.65 29.77
C LYS A 361 -7.13 57.09 30.04
N ALA A 362 -7.85 57.35 31.13
CA ALA A 362 -8.25 58.70 31.52
C ALA A 362 -7.04 59.58 31.88
N ALA A 363 -6.01 59.02 32.52
CA ALA A 363 -4.75 59.70 32.80
C ALA A 363 -3.96 59.98 31.51
N ALA A 364 -3.93 59.03 30.57
CA ALA A 364 -3.30 59.22 29.26
C ALA A 364 -4.04 60.27 28.42
N ASP A 365 -5.37 60.28 28.45
CA ASP A 365 -6.21 61.27 27.77
C ASP A 365 -6.06 62.66 28.42
N ALA A 366 -5.95 62.74 29.75
CA ALA A 366 -5.67 63.98 30.48
C ALA A 366 -4.26 64.51 30.18
N ALA A 367 -3.24 63.65 30.19
CA ALA A 367 -1.87 64.02 29.82
C ALA A 367 -1.78 64.46 28.34
N ALA A 368 -2.53 63.81 27.45
CA ALA A 368 -2.63 64.21 26.05
C ALA A 368 -3.34 65.58 25.89
N ALA A 369 -4.36 65.87 26.71
CA ALA A 369 -5.02 67.18 26.74
C ALA A 369 -4.10 68.28 27.29
N GLU A 370 -3.31 67.99 28.32
CA GLU A 370 -2.32 68.89 28.90
C GLU A 370 -1.17 69.17 27.92
N ALA A 371 -0.70 68.14 27.19
CA ALA A 371 0.29 68.30 26.11
C ALA A 371 -0.27 69.12 24.93
N LYS A 372 -1.58 69.03 24.64
CA LYS A 372 -2.26 69.85 23.62
C LYS A 372 -2.48 71.30 24.07
N ALA A 373 -2.62 71.53 25.37
CA ALA A 373 -2.67 72.89 25.94
C ALA A 373 -1.27 73.53 25.94
N ALA A 374 -0.23 72.76 26.23
CA ALA A 374 1.16 73.19 26.16
C ALA A 374 1.62 73.49 24.72
N SER A 375 1.14 72.74 23.71
CA SER A 375 1.49 72.98 22.29
C SER A 375 0.75 74.15 21.63
N ARG A 376 -0.20 74.79 22.32
CA ARG A 376 -0.84 76.03 21.87
C ARG A 376 -0.02 77.29 22.24
N ALA A 377 1.01 77.14 23.06
CA ALA A 377 2.04 78.14 23.27
C ALA A 377 3.31 77.70 22.51
N VAL A 378 3.82 78.58 21.65
CA VAL A 378 5.01 78.43 20.77
C VAL A 378 4.71 77.81 19.37
N PRO A 379 4.77 78.61 18.29
CA PRO A 379 4.63 78.10 16.92
C PRO A 379 5.97 77.78 16.24
N SER A 380 5.91 76.71 15.44
CA SER A 380 6.73 76.29 14.30
C SER A 380 8.26 76.09 14.44
N LEU A 381 8.75 74.95 13.98
CA LEU A 381 9.47 74.84 12.69
C LEU A 381 9.76 73.36 12.33
N ASP A 382 9.66 73.09 11.03
CA ASP A 382 9.85 71.82 10.33
C ASP A 382 11.23 71.16 10.50
N ALA A 383 11.27 69.82 10.51
CA ALA A 383 12.25 69.04 9.74
C ALA A 383 11.86 67.55 9.61
N LYS A 384 11.90 67.07 8.37
CA LYS A 384 11.73 65.69 7.91
C LYS A 384 12.86 64.77 8.39
N VAL A 385 12.52 63.55 8.82
CA VAL A 385 13.35 62.34 8.58
C VAL A 385 12.44 61.10 8.40
N VAL A 386 12.66 60.38 7.30
CA VAL A 386 12.27 58.98 6.96
C VAL A 386 13.62 58.25 6.84
N PRO A 387 13.84 56.93 7.11
CA PRO A 387 12.98 55.75 6.88
C PRO A 387 13.09 54.71 8.05
N ASN A 388 12.74 53.42 8.03
CA ASN A 388 12.26 52.43 7.07
C ASN A 388 11.70 51.23 7.87
N GLU A 389 10.89 50.38 7.21
CA GLU A 389 10.66 48.94 7.47
C GLU A 389 10.18 48.49 8.87
N GLY A 390 9.12 47.71 9.06
CA GLY A 390 8.60 46.63 8.24
C GLY A 390 8.37 45.42 9.14
N GLN A 391 7.26 45.40 9.89
CA GLN A 391 6.77 44.20 10.56
C GLN A 391 5.24 44.19 10.58
N GLN A 392 4.68 43.22 9.86
CA GLN A 392 3.26 42.93 9.76
C GLN A 392 2.70 42.62 11.16
N ARG A 393 1.80 43.49 11.65
CA ARG A 393 0.86 43.18 12.75
C ARG A 393 -0.53 43.07 12.14
N SER A 394 -1.12 41.88 12.18
CA SER A 394 -2.53 41.67 11.91
C SER A 394 -3.38 42.25 13.05
N ALA A 395 -4.38 43.06 12.67
CA ALA A 395 -5.28 43.79 13.57
C ALA A 395 -6.21 42.87 14.38
N PRO A 396 -6.66 43.29 15.58
CA PRO A 396 -7.68 42.57 16.32
C PRO A 396 -9.08 42.84 15.74
N VAL A 397 -9.86 41.79 15.56
CA VAL A 397 -11.28 41.86 15.20
C VAL A 397 -12.07 42.19 16.47
N ALA A 398 -12.76 43.34 16.45
CA ALA A 398 -13.73 43.72 17.46
C ALA A 398 -15.02 42.89 17.28
N VAL A 399 -15.55 42.34 18.37
CA VAL A 399 -16.90 41.76 18.39
C VAL A 399 -17.67 42.47 19.50
N ALA A 400 -18.77 43.08 19.10
CA ALA A 400 -19.66 43.90 19.92
C ALA A 400 -20.33 43.08 21.02
N ALA A 401 -20.58 43.77 22.14
CA ALA A 401 -21.36 43.29 23.26
C ALA A 401 -22.85 43.52 22.96
N GLU A 402 -23.65 42.45 22.89
CA GLU A 402 -25.11 42.52 23.03
C GLU A 402 -25.62 41.30 23.81
N ASP A 403 -26.32 41.64 24.90
CA ASP A 403 -27.45 40.98 25.57
C ASP A 403 -27.28 39.60 26.23
N TRP A 404 -27.29 39.61 27.57
CA TRP A 404 -27.49 38.45 28.44
C TRP A 404 -28.75 38.70 29.29
N GLU A 405 -29.79 37.88 29.13
CA GLU A 405 -30.89 37.75 30.08
C GLU A 405 -30.70 36.49 30.94
N ASP A 406 -30.78 36.63 32.26
CA ASP A 406 -30.75 35.54 33.24
C ASP A 406 -32.13 34.86 33.31
N ASP A 407 -32.18 33.55 33.09
CA ASP A 407 -33.38 32.72 33.27
C ASP A 407 -33.49 32.25 34.74
N PRO A 408 -34.58 32.57 35.46
CA PRO A 408 -34.73 32.27 36.88
C PRO A 408 -34.97 30.80 37.26
N ASP A 409 -35.05 29.86 36.30
CA ASP A 409 -35.43 28.46 36.58
C ASP A 409 -34.26 27.48 36.79
N VAL A 410 -33.05 27.96 37.10
CA VAL A 410 -31.89 27.08 37.39
C VAL A 410 -31.69 26.88 38.90
N PRO A 411 -31.97 25.69 39.48
CA PRO A 411 -31.63 25.40 40.86
C PRO A 411 -30.12 25.16 41.06
N PRO A 412 -29.56 25.48 42.25
CA PRO A 412 -28.14 25.31 42.53
C PRO A 412 -27.79 23.81 42.65
N LEU A 413 -26.65 23.43 42.05
CA LEU A 413 -26.13 22.06 42.12
C LEU A 413 -25.28 21.87 43.39
N VAL A 414 -25.51 20.74 44.05
CA VAL A 414 -24.76 20.19 45.19
C VAL A 414 -23.50 19.49 44.71
#